data_AF-D3HSB3-F1
#
_entry.id   AF-D3HSB3-F1
#
_cell.length_a   1.000
_cell.length_b   1.000
_cell.length_c   1.000
_cell.angle_alpha   90.00
_cell.angle_beta   90.00
_cell.angle_gamma   90.00
#
_symmetry.space_group_name_H-M   'P 1'
#
loop_
_entity.id
_entity.type
_entity.pdbx_description
1 polymer ?
#
loop_
_entity_poly.entity_id
_entity_poly.type
_entity_poly.pdbx_seq_one_letter_code
_entity_poly.pdbx_strand_id
1 'polypeptide(L)'
;MQMKKMLLIALQFVIATAVFADTTIITETKTWKSVPITVDPETQTYTTVEGPIPQGDYYYTYSGYRCLKEKVEVVGGNVIIYHSSATGGGDIYCYPEE
;
A
#
# COMPACT_ATOMS: atom_id res chain seq x y z
N MET A 1 -36.65 25.70 39.43
CA MET A 1 -36.10 24.33 39.30
C MET A 1 -35.46 24.20 37.94
N GLN A 2 -34.12 24.25 37.93
CA GLN A 2 -33.20 23.63 36.96
C GLN A 2 -33.46 23.83 35.46
N MET A 3 -32.66 24.75 34.91
CA MET A 3 -32.12 24.69 33.54
C MET A 3 -31.76 23.24 33.20
N LYS A 4 -32.61 22.55 32.44
CA LYS A 4 -32.29 21.24 31.86
C LYS A 4 -33.20 21.05 30.67
N LYS A 5 -32.58 20.77 29.52
CA LYS A 5 -33.18 20.45 28.20
C LYS A 5 -33.16 21.57 27.16
N MET A 6 -32.18 22.47 27.22
CA MET A 6 -31.54 22.93 25.97
C MET A 6 -30.50 21.90 25.56
N LEU A 7 -30.91 20.76 25.01
CA LEU A 7 -29.98 19.79 24.43
C LEU A 7 -30.72 18.82 23.49
N LEU A 8 -31.34 19.32 22.43
CA LEU A 8 -32.01 18.47 21.43
C LEU A 8 -31.95 19.08 20.02
N ILE A 9 -30.82 19.72 19.71
CA ILE A 9 -30.46 20.13 18.35
C ILE A 9 -29.05 19.59 18.10
N ALA A 10 -28.83 19.00 16.92
CA ALA A 10 -27.60 18.42 16.41
C ALA A 10 -27.40 16.89 16.61
N LEU A 11 -28.35 16.11 16.12
CA LEU A 11 -28.17 14.74 15.64
C LEU A 11 -28.96 14.76 14.32
N GLN A 12 -28.44 14.65 13.10
CA GLN A 12 -27.32 13.91 12.57
C GLN A 12 -26.89 14.62 11.29
N PHE A 13 -25.65 15.08 11.20
CA PHE A 13 -25.04 15.30 9.90
C PHE A 13 -23.59 14.85 9.97
N VAL A 14 -23.15 14.26 8.87
CA VAL A 14 -21.80 13.80 8.59
C VAL A 14 -21.49 12.40 9.15
N ILE A 15 -22.05 11.37 8.53
CA ILE A 15 -21.19 10.23 8.22
C ILE A 15 -20.29 10.73 7.10
N ALA A 16 -19.12 11.26 7.46
CA ALA A 16 -18.08 11.53 6.48
C ALA A 16 -17.73 10.18 5.86
N THR A 17 -17.89 10.04 4.55
CA THR A 17 -17.26 8.95 3.81
C THR A 17 -15.77 9.06 4.09
N ALA A 18 -15.20 8.09 4.80
CA ALA A 18 -13.75 7.95 4.90
C ALA A 18 -13.23 7.61 3.50
N VAL A 19 -12.97 8.65 2.71
CA VAL A 19 -12.12 8.53 1.52
C VAL A 19 -10.72 8.48 2.10
N PHE A 20 -10.19 7.27 2.26
CA PHE A 20 -8.79 7.07 2.57
C PHE A 20 -7.98 7.85 1.52
N ALA A 21 -7.04 8.67 1.97
CA ALA A 21 -6.16 9.39 1.08
C ALA A 21 -5.27 8.34 0.40
N ASP A 22 -5.56 8.02 -0.86
CA ASP A 22 -4.69 7.20 -1.69
C ASP A 22 -3.27 7.81 -1.61
N THR A 23 -2.28 7.00 -1.23
CA THR A 23 -0.88 7.46 -1.21
C THR A 23 -0.42 7.79 -2.63
N THR A 24 0.64 8.60 -2.79
CA THR A 24 1.23 8.92 -4.12
C THR A 24 1.46 7.64 -4.92
N ILE A 25 1.95 6.60 -4.26
CA ILE A 25 2.25 5.30 -4.86
C ILE A 25 0.98 4.60 -5.33
N ILE A 26 -0.08 4.55 -4.50
CA ILE A 26 -1.37 3.97 -4.89
C ILE A 26 -1.97 4.72 -6.08
N THR A 27 -1.84 6.04 -6.09
CA THR A 27 -2.35 6.91 -7.17
C THR A 27 -1.62 6.66 -8.49
N GLU A 28 -0.28 6.67 -8.49
CA GLU A 28 0.55 6.46 -9.68
C GLU A 28 0.35 5.07 -10.29
N THR A 29 0.16 4.07 -9.44
CA THR A 29 0.06 2.66 -9.87
C THR A 29 -1.37 2.16 -9.97
N LYS A 30 -2.35 3.06 -9.97
CA LYS A 30 -3.79 2.72 -10.02
C LYS A 30 -4.19 1.90 -11.25
N THR A 31 -3.51 2.10 -12.37
CA THR A 31 -3.75 1.40 -13.65
C THR A 31 -2.80 0.22 -13.87
N TRP A 32 -1.83 0.03 -12.99
CA TRP A 32 -0.78 -0.98 -13.15
C TRP A 32 -1.30 -2.36 -12.78
N LYS A 33 -0.71 -3.41 -13.37
CA LYS A 33 -1.04 -4.79 -13.01
C LYS A 33 -0.43 -5.15 -11.66
N SER A 34 -1.18 -5.86 -10.82
CA SER A 34 -0.70 -6.38 -9.55
C SER A 34 -0.06 -7.75 -9.74
N VAL A 35 1.12 -7.97 -9.16
CA VAL A 35 1.84 -9.24 -9.15
C VAL A 35 2.03 -9.72 -7.71
N PRO A 36 1.36 -10.79 -7.27
CA PRO A 36 1.53 -11.30 -5.91
C PRO A 36 2.94 -11.87 -5.72
N ILE A 37 3.54 -11.56 -4.57
CA ILE A 37 4.84 -12.09 -4.15
C ILE A 37 4.73 -12.73 -2.77
N THR A 38 5.64 -13.67 -2.51
CA THR A 38 5.95 -14.16 -1.18
C THR A 38 7.23 -13.51 -0.72
N VAL A 39 7.24 -12.96 0.48
CA VAL A 39 8.44 -12.37 1.11
C VAL A 39 8.93 -13.25 2.24
N ASP A 40 10.25 -13.25 2.44
CA ASP A 40 10.92 -13.79 3.61
C ASP A 40 11.59 -12.61 4.36
N PRO A 41 11.00 -12.17 5.49
CA PRO A 41 11.55 -11.08 6.29
C PRO A 41 12.88 -11.41 6.97
N GLU A 42 13.19 -12.69 7.21
CA GLU A 42 14.43 -13.09 7.88
C GLU A 42 15.63 -12.96 6.93
N THR A 43 15.44 -13.33 5.67
CA THR A 43 16.48 -13.23 4.64
C THR A 43 16.37 -11.96 3.79
N GLN A 44 15.33 -11.15 4.01
CA GLN A 44 14.97 -9.97 3.20
C GLN A 44 14.87 -10.31 1.71
N THR A 45 14.31 -11.47 1.38
CA THR A 45 14.12 -11.90 -0.02
C THR A 45 12.66 -11.95 -0.43
N TYR A 46 12.40 -11.94 -1.75
CA TYR A 46 11.08 -12.18 -2.31
C TYR A 46 11.11 -13.18 -3.47
N THR A 47 9.98 -13.85 -3.66
CA THR A 47 9.68 -14.71 -4.80
C THR A 47 8.35 -14.30 -5.43
N THR A 48 8.26 -14.33 -6.75
CA THR A 48 6.97 -14.17 -7.44
C THR A 48 6.17 -15.45 -7.31
N VAL A 49 4.90 -15.34 -6.91
CA VAL A 49 3.98 -16.47 -6.98
C VAL A 49 3.75 -16.78 -8.47
N GLU A 50 3.90 -18.05 -8.84
CA GLU A 50 4.00 -18.57 -10.21
C GLU A 50 3.28 -17.78 -11.31
N GLY A 51 4.00 -17.50 -12.39
CA GLY A 51 3.46 -16.91 -13.61
C GLY A 51 4.46 -15.99 -14.31
N PRO A 52 4.30 -15.75 -15.62
CA PRO A 52 5.11 -14.76 -16.31
C PRO A 52 4.83 -13.38 -15.72
N ILE A 53 5.90 -12.67 -15.38
CA ILE A 53 5.84 -11.25 -15.06
C ILE A 53 5.13 -10.51 -16.22
N PRO A 54 4.12 -9.67 -15.93
CA PRO A 54 3.39 -8.95 -16.97
C PRO A 54 4.32 -8.09 -17.84
N GLN A 55 4.02 -8.04 -19.13
CA GLN A 55 4.57 -6.99 -20.00
C GLN A 55 3.87 -5.65 -19.68
N GLY A 56 4.65 -4.57 -19.58
CA GLY A 56 4.17 -3.23 -19.25
C GLY A 56 4.30 -2.88 -17.77
N ASP A 57 3.47 -1.93 -17.31
CA ASP A 57 3.52 -1.41 -15.95
C ASP A 57 2.87 -2.35 -14.94
N TYR A 58 3.62 -2.70 -13.89
CA TYR A 58 3.15 -3.54 -12.81
C TYR A 58 3.84 -3.20 -11.50
N TYR A 59 3.17 -3.53 -10.40
CA TYR A 59 3.73 -3.48 -9.05
C TYR A 59 3.62 -4.87 -8.41
N TYR A 60 4.48 -5.14 -7.43
CA TYR A 60 4.38 -6.34 -6.61
C TYR A 60 3.52 -6.08 -5.37
N THR A 61 2.81 -7.09 -4.87
CA THR A 61 2.00 -6.95 -3.66
C THR A 61 2.16 -8.14 -2.72
N TYR A 62 2.17 -7.86 -1.42
CA TYR A 62 2.03 -8.85 -0.36
C TYR A 62 1.47 -8.19 0.91
N SER A 63 0.58 -8.86 1.64
CA SER A 63 0.15 -8.50 3.02
C SER A 63 -0.04 -7.00 3.32
N GLY A 64 -0.74 -6.25 2.45
CA GLY A 64 -1.00 -4.82 2.66
C GLY A 64 0.14 -3.87 2.23
N TYR A 65 1.12 -4.39 1.50
CA TYR A 65 2.20 -3.62 0.90
C TYR A 65 2.08 -3.60 -0.62
N ARG A 66 2.44 -2.44 -1.18
CA ARG A 66 2.72 -2.23 -2.60
C ARG A 66 4.21 -2.05 -2.79
N CYS A 67 4.81 -2.84 -3.67
CA CYS A 67 6.23 -2.74 -3.97
C CYS A 67 6.51 -2.37 -5.41
N LEU A 68 7.48 -1.47 -5.59
CA LEU A 68 7.91 -0.96 -6.88
C LEU A 68 9.36 -1.37 -7.13
N LYS A 69 9.74 -1.49 -8.41
CA LYS A 69 11.14 -1.70 -8.80
C LYS A 69 12.01 -0.46 -8.60
N GLU A 70 11.37 0.71 -8.65
CA GLU A 70 12.04 1.99 -8.49
C GLU A 70 11.64 2.58 -7.14
N LYS A 71 12.61 3.20 -6.48
CA LYS A 71 12.38 3.87 -5.20
C LYS A 71 11.64 5.18 -5.47
N VAL A 72 10.44 5.28 -4.93
CA VAL A 72 9.68 6.53 -4.82
C VAL A 72 10.00 7.18 -3.48
N GLU A 73 10.30 8.48 -3.50
CA GLU A 73 10.48 9.26 -2.28
C GLU A 73 9.10 9.62 -1.69
N VAL A 74 8.78 9.03 -0.56
CA VAL A 74 7.54 9.33 0.18
C VAL A 74 7.91 9.96 1.50
N VAL A 75 7.39 11.17 1.77
CA VAL A 75 7.67 11.91 3.01
C VAL A 75 7.10 11.13 4.20
N GLY A 76 7.98 10.68 5.10
CA GLY A 76 7.59 9.96 6.32
C GLY A 76 7.23 8.48 6.14
N GLY A 77 7.40 7.91 4.94
CA GLY A 77 7.13 6.50 4.68
C GLY A 77 8.29 5.59 5.08
N ASN A 78 8.00 4.55 5.86
CA ASN A 78 8.95 3.45 6.08
C ASN A 78 8.99 2.57 4.82
N VAL A 79 10.13 2.54 4.15
CA VAL A 79 10.34 1.69 2.95
C VAL A 79 11.07 0.43 3.37
N ILE A 80 10.50 -0.72 3.02
CA ILE A 80 11.16 -2.02 3.21
C ILE A 80 11.76 -2.44 1.88
N ILE A 81 13.01 -2.89 1.90
CA ILE A 81 13.71 -3.35 0.70
C ILE A 81 13.77 -4.87 0.75
N TYR A 82 13.36 -5.51 -0.34
CA TYR A 82 13.53 -6.95 -0.55
C TYR A 82 14.35 -7.21 -1.80
N HIS A 83 15.18 -8.25 -1.74
CA HIS A 83 16.02 -8.72 -2.83
C HIS A 83 15.37 -9.92 -3.51
N SER A 84 15.47 -10.02 -4.83
CA SER A 84 14.98 -11.22 -5.50
C SER A 84 15.80 -12.44 -5.08
N SER A 85 15.13 -13.54 -4.74
CA SER A 85 15.82 -14.81 -4.51
C SER A 85 16.28 -15.48 -5.81
N ALA A 86 15.82 -15.01 -6.96
CA ALA A 86 16.23 -15.50 -8.28
C ALA A 86 17.52 -14.83 -8.75
N THR A 87 18.44 -15.62 -9.31
CA THR A 87 19.69 -15.12 -9.87
C THR A 87 19.43 -14.07 -10.96
N GLY A 88 19.92 -12.85 -10.76
CA GLY A 88 19.75 -11.73 -11.69
C GLY A 88 18.44 -10.94 -11.52
N GLY A 89 17.62 -11.26 -10.52
CA GLY A 89 16.51 -10.41 -10.12
C GLY A 89 17.00 -9.18 -9.35
N GLY A 90 16.26 -8.07 -9.48
CA GLY A 90 16.59 -6.80 -8.81
C GLY A 90 15.92 -6.65 -7.44
N ASP A 91 16.14 -5.47 -6.86
CA ASP A 91 15.52 -5.08 -5.60
C ASP A 91 14.12 -4.51 -5.83
N ILE A 92 13.28 -4.62 -4.80
CA ILE A 92 11.97 -3.98 -4.75
C ILE A 92 11.83 -3.16 -3.47
N TYR A 93 11.10 -2.04 -3.59
CA TYR A 93 10.84 -1.08 -2.53
C TYR A 93 9.38 -1.17 -2.15
N CYS A 94 9.09 -1.59 -0.93
CA CYS A 94 7.76 -1.90 -0.44
C CYS A 94 7.26 -0.82 0.52
N TYR A 95 6.03 -0.37 0.27
CA TYR A 95 5.36 0.70 0.96
C TYR A 95 4.02 0.21 1.50
N PRO A 96 3.66 0.56 2.74
CA PRO A 96 2.36 0.20 3.29
C PRO A 96 1.23 0.89 2.50
N GLU A 97 0.13 0.18 2.29
CA GLU A 97 -1.09 0.73 1.66
C GLU A 97 -2.07 1.36 2.68
N GLU A 98 -1.78 1.27 3.98
CA GLU A 98 -2.59 1.81 5.10
C GLU A 98 -2.17 3.21 5.57
#